data_AF-C2KX55-F1
#
_entry.id   AF-C2KX55-F1
#
_cell.length_a   1.000
_cell.length_b   1.000
_cell.length_c   1.000
_cell.angle_alpha   90.00
_cell.angle_beta   90.00
_cell.angle_gamma   90.00
#
_symmetry.space_group_name_H-M   'P 1'
#
loop_
_entity.id
_entity.type
_entity.pdbx_description
1 polymer ?
#
loop_
_entity_poly.entity_id
_entity_poly.type
_entity_poly.pdbx_seq_one_letter_code
_entity_poly.pdbx_strand_id
1 'polypeptide(L)'
;LSIFLFLFSEEKRSLPLSVIGKALGVTLLYAIPLLILNGMGLVSGPYSFLKIREQSVGKTIFWIITILLGNALLALALQKGKNLFSDNKKLLTR
;
A
#
# COMPACT_ATOMS: atom_id res chain seq x y z
N LEU A 1 13.86 -7.68 4.21
CA LEU A 1 13.89 -8.97 3.49
C LEU A 1 12.80 -9.08 2.43
N SER A 2 11.52 -8.81 2.73
CA SER A 2 10.40 -9.01 1.81
C SER A 2 10.45 -8.15 0.53
N ILE A 3 10.82 -6.86 0.65
CA ILE A 3 10.97 -5.95 -0.52
C ILE A 3 12.13 -6.38 -1.43
N PHE A 4 13.23 -6.84 -0.83
CA PHE A 4 14.39 -7.35 -1.56
C PHE A 4 13.99 -8.59 -2.36
N LEU A 5 13.40 -9.59 -1.72
CA LEU A 5 12.91 -10.80 -2.39
C LEU A 5 11.94 -10.46 -3.54
N PHE A 6 11.03 -9.51 -3.34
CA PHE A 6 10.12 -9.07 -4.40
C PHE A 6 10.84 -8.46 -5.62
N LEU A 7 11.85 -7.60 -5.39
CA LEU A 7 12.63 -6.98 -6.47
C LEU A 7 13.46 -7.99 -7.28
N PHE A 8 14.00 -9.03 -6.62
CA PHE A 8 14.93 -9.97 -7.24
C PHE A 8 14.31 -11.29 -7.70
N SER A 9 13.22 -11.74 -7.08
CA SER A 9 12.68 -13.09 -7.28
C SER A 9 11.43 -13.14 -8.15
N GLU A 10 10.80 -11.99 -8.45
CA GLU A 10 9.51 -11.98 -9.13
C GLU A 10 9.67 -11.84 -10.66
N GLU A 11 9.23 -12.86 -11.39
CA GLU A 11 9.49 -13.13 -12.83
C GLU A 11 9.02 -12.05 -13.81
N LYS A 12 8.03 -11.22 -13.42
CA LYS A 12 7.58 -10.08 -14.25
C LYS A 12 8.66 -9.02 -14.37
N ARG A 13 9.25 -8.87 -15.55
CA ARG A 13 10.29 -7.87 -15.86
C ARG A 13 9.86 -6.43 -15.55
N SER A 14 8.62 -6.04 -15.85
CA SER A 14 8.14 -4.68 -15.58
C SER A 14 6.79 -4.67 -14.86
N LEU A 15 6.60 -3.63 -14.04
CA LEU A 15 5.36 -3.39 -13.31
C LEU A 15 4.57 -2.25 -13.97
N PRO A 16 3.29 -2.48 -14.30
CA PRO A 16 2.41 -1.42 -14.80
C PRO A 16 2.03 -0.45 -13.68
N LEU A 17 1.69 0.79 -14.04
CA LEU A 17 1.21 1.81 -13.08
C LEU A 17 -0.05 1.37 -12.32
N SER A 18 -0.84 0.45 -12.89
CA SER A 18 -2.02 -0.14 -12.22
C SER A 18 -1.71 -0.79 -10.87
N VAL A 19 -0.45 -1.15 -10.60
CA VAL A 19 -0.02 -1.72 -9.30
C VAL A 19 -0.31 -0.74 -8.16
N ILE A 20 -0.18 0.57 -8.39
CA ILE A 20 -0.48 1.60 -7.38
C ILE A 20 -1.97 1.56 -7.04
N GLY A 21 -2.84 1.54 -8.05
CA GLY A 21 -4.29 1.44 -7.87
C GLY A 21 -4.70 0.15 -7.16
N LYS A 22 -4.07 -0.98 -7.50
CA LYS A 22 -4.29 -2.27 -6.82
C LYS A 22 -3.88 -2.22 -5.35
N ALA A 23 -2.73 -1.62 -5.04
CA ALA A 23 -2.26 -1.47 -3.67
C ALA A 23 -3.26 -0.66 -2.82
N LEU A 24 -3.73 0.48 -3.36
CA LEU A 24 -4.75 1.30 -2.69
C LEU A 24 -6.08 0.56 -2.55
N GLY A 25 -6.51 -0.14 -3.60
CA GLY A 25 -7.75 -0.93 -3.58
C GLY A 25 -7.76 -1.99 -2.50
N VAL A 26 -6.66 -2.74 -2.34
CA VAL A 26 -6.54 -3.75 -1.27
C VAL A 26 -6.54 -3.10 0.12
N THR A 27 -5.86 -1.97 0.29
CA THR A 27 -5.88 -1.23 1.57
C THR A 27 -7.30 -0.77 1.93
N LEU A 28 -8.04 -0.23 0.96
CA LEU A 28 -9.41 0.22 1.18
C LEU A 28 -10.36 -0.96 1.43
N LEU A 29 -10.19 -2.07 0.71
CA LEU A 29 -10.98 -3.29 0.90
C LEU A 29 -10.87 -3.83 2.33
N TYR A 30 -9.69 -3.72 2.95
CA TYR A 30 -9.50 -4.06 4.35
C TYR A 30 -10.00 -2.97 5.31
N ALA A 31 -9.66 -1.71 5.04
CA ALA A 31 -9.94 -0.61 5.94
C ALA A 31 -11.44 -0.30 6.07
N ILE A 32 -12.18 -0.29 4.96
CA ILE A 32 -13.60 0.12 4.94
C ILE A 32 -14.46 -0.79 5.84
N PRO A 33 -14.45 -2.13 5.73
CA PRO A 33 -15.20 -3.00 6.62
C PRO A 33 -14.83 -2.79 8.10
N LEU A 34 -13.55 -2.66 8.42
CA LEU A 34 -13.09 -2.45 9.80
C LEU A 34 -13.52 -1.10 10.37
N LEU A 35 -13.49 -0.04 9.56
CA LEU A 35 -13.97 1.27 9.97
C LEU A 35 -15.49 1.26 10.21
N ILE A 36 -16.26 0.56 9.38
CA ILE A 36 -17.71 0.38 9.58
C ILE A 36 -17.97 -0.37 10.89
N LEU A 37 -17.31 -1.52 11.09
CA LEU A 37 -17.44 -2.32 12.32
C LEU A 37 -17.00 -1.54 13.56
N ASN A 38 -15.96 -0.70 13.47
CA ASN A 38 -15.54 0.18 14.55
C ASN A 38 -16.59 1.26 14.84
N GLY A 39 -17.14 1.90 13.82
CA GLY A 39 -18.22 2.88 13.95
C GLY A 39 -19.47 2.29 14.61
N MET A 40 -19.80 1.03 14.30
CA MET A 40 -20.89 0.27 14.95
C MET A 40 -20.53 -0.22 16.36
N GLY A 41 -19.25 -0.16 16.73
CA GLY A 41 -18.78 -0.62 18.03
C GLY A 41 -18.60 -2.11 18.21
N LEU A 42 -18.62 -2.86 17.11
CA LEU A 42 -18.44 -4.31 17.12
C LEU A 42 -16.96 -4.69 17.28
N VAL A 43 -16.04 -3.83 16.83
CA VAL A 43 -14.60 -4.09 16.83
C VAL A 43 -13.83 -2.81 17.17
N SER A 44 -12.90 -2.85 18.14
CA SER A 44 -12.03 -1.67 18.44
C SER A 44 -10.97 -1.44 17.35
N GLY A 45 -10.58 -2.50 16.64
CA GLY A 45 -9.58 -2.45 15.56
C GLY A 45 -8.16 -2.63 16.12
N PRO A 46 -7.29 -3.37 15.42
CA PRO A 46 -5.95 -3.71 15.92
C PRO A 46 -4.96 -2.54 15.93
N TYR A 47 -5.31 -1.42 15.29
CA TYR A 47 -4.45 -0.26 15.13
C TYR A 47 -5.13 1.03 15.55
N SER A 48 -4.36 1.96 16.11
CA SER A 48 -4.87 3.24 16.62
C SER A 48 -5.64 4.05 15.57
N PHE A 49 -5.22 3.98 14.31
CA PHE A 49 -5.87 4.70 13.22
C PHE A 49 -7.27 4.18 12.86
N LEU A 50 -7.64 2.97 13.27
CA LEU A 50 -8.96 2.38 13.03
C LEU A 50 -9.97 2.72 14.13
N LYS A 51 -9.52 3.31 15.24
CA LYS A 51 -10.34 3.61 16.42
C LYS A 51 -11.14 4.90 16.27
N ILE A 52 -11.96 4.99 15.24
CA ILE A 52 -12.68 6.23 14.87
C ILE A 52 -13.63 6.76 15.94
N ARG A 53 -14.11 5.90 16.85
CA ARG A 53 -14.93 6.32 18.00
C ARG A 53 -14.13 6.91 19.16
N GLU A 54 -12.85 6.55 19.27
CA GLU A 54 -11.96 6.95 20.37
C GLU A 54 -11.05 8.14 19.99
N GLN A 55 -11.08 8.58 18.72
CA GLN A 55 -10.25 9.67 18.22
C GLN A 55 -11.07 10.75 17.52
N SER A 56 -10.52 11.96 17.43
CA SER A 56 -11.19 13.06 16.74
C SER A 56 -11.27 12.80 15.22
N VAL A 57 -12.27 13.40 14.57
CA VAL A 57 -12.45 13.33 13.11
C VAL A 57 -11.19 13.75 12.37
N GLY A 58 -10.51 14.80 12.83
CA GLY A 58 -9.25 15.26 12.24
C GLY A 58 -8.13 14.21 12.28
N LYS A 59 -8.00 13.46 13.39
CA LYS A 59 -7.03 12.35 13.49
C LYS A 59 -7.37 11.20 12.55
N THR A 60 -8.66 10.88 12.43
CA THR A 60 -9.12 9.86 11.47
C THR A 60 -8.77 10.24 10.04
N ILE A 61 -9.08 11.48 9.62
CA ILE A 61 -8.75 11.98 8.28
C ILE A 61 -7.24 11.96 8.04
N PHE A 62 -6.46 12.46 9.00
CA PHE A 62 -4.99 12.44 8.93
C PHE A 62 -4.49 11.03 8.65
N TRP A 63 -4.91 10.03 9.43
CA TRP A 63 -4.46 8.66 9.24
C TRP A 63 -4.88 8.04 7.91
N ILE A 64 -6.11 8.28 7.45
CA ILE A 64 -6.56 7.80 6.14
C ILE A 64 -5.65 8.34 5.05
N ILE A 65 -5.35 9.64 5.08
CA ILE A 65 -4.45 10.28 4.10
C ILE A 65 -3.03 9.70 4.22
N THR A 66 -2.47 9.63 5.43
CA THR A 66 -1.11 9.13 5.65
C THR A 66 -0.93 7.70 5.16
N ILE A 67 -1.90 6.81 5.42
CA ILE A 67 -1.83 5.39 5.01
C ILE A 67 -1.95 5.27 3.49
N LEU A 68 -2.92 5.96 2.88
CA LEU A 68 -3.12 5.89 1.43
C LEU A 68 -1.91 6.48 0.70
N LEU A 69 -1.41 7.63 1.15
CA LEU A 69 -0.22 8.26 0.56
C LEU A 69 1.02 7.38 0.74
N GLY A 70 1.26 6.87 1.95
CA GLY A 70 2.39 5.99 2.24
C GLY A 70 2.36 4.73 1.36
N ASN A 71 1.19 4.10 1.21
CA ASN A 71 1.04 2.94 0.35
C ASN A 71 1.25 3.27 -1.13
N ALA A 72 0.70 4.40 -1.62
CA ALA A 72 0.92 4.85 -2.99
C ALA A 72 2.41 5.10 -3.28
N LEU A 73 3.13 5.74 -2.36
CA LEU A 73 4.56 6.02 -2.49
C LEU A 73 5.39 4.74 -2.49
N LEU A 74 5.07 3.77 -1.63
CA LEU A 74 5.72 2.45 -1.61
C LEU A 74 5.48 1.69 -2.92
N ALA A 75 4.23 1.64 -3.40
CA ALA A 75 3.90 0.99 -4.66
C ALA A 75 4.60 1.66 -5.86
N LEU A 76 4.70 2.99 -5.86
CA LEU A 76 5.43 3.75 -6.88
C LEU A 76 6.93 3.46 -6.82
N ALA A 77 7.53 3.44 -5.62
CA ALA A 77 8.94 3.14 -5.44
C ALA A 77 9.28 1.72 -5.93
N LEU A 78 8.42 0.74 -5.63
CA LEU A 78 8.55 -0.63 -6.13
C LEU A 78 8.42 -0.69 -7.65
N GLN A 79 7.45 0.01 -8.24
CA GLN A 79 7.25 0.06 -9.68
C GLN A 79 8.47 0.65 -10.39
N LYS A 80 8.95 1.81 -9.93
CA LYS A 80 10.12 2.47 -10.52
C LYS A 80 11.39 1.65 -10.34
N GLY A 81 11.62 1.13 -9.13
CA GLY A 81 12.76 0.28 -8.83
C GLY A 81 12.81 -0.93 -9.75
N LYS A 82 11.70 -1.68 -9.86
CA LYS A 82 11.64 -2.88 -10.68
C LYS A 82 11.85 -2.60 -12.17
N ASN A 83 11.23 -1.54 -12.70
CA ASN A 83 11.41 -1.14 -14.10
C ASN A 83 12.86 -0.72 -14.40
N LEU A 84 13.49 0.05 -13.50
CA LEU A 84 14.89 0.46 -13.62
C LEU A 84 15.84 -0.76 -13.66
N PHE A 85 15.65 -1.73 -12.76
CA PHE A 85 16.46 -2.95 -12.76
C PHE A 85 16.27 -3.78 -14.03
N SER A 86 15.05 -3.85 -14.56
CA SER A 86 14.77 -4.56 -15.80
C SER A 86 15.44 -3.92 -17.02
N ASP A 87 15.42 -2.59 -17.11
CA ASP A 87 16.06 -1.87 -18.22
C ASP A 87 17.59 -2.05 -18.21
N ASN A 88 18.23 -1.97 -17.05
CA ASN A 88 19.66 -2.24 -16.91
C ASN A 88 20.03 -3.68 -17.28
N LYS A 89 19.22 -4.68 -16.90
CA LYS A 89 19.47 -6.08 -17.27
C LYS A 89 19.37 -6.29 -18.80
N LYS A 90 18.50 -5.55 -19.49
CA LYS A 90 18.37 -5.59 -20.95
C LYS A 90 19.59 -5.01 -21.67
N LEU A 91 20.23 -3.99 -21.09
CA LEU A 91 21.46 -3.41 -21.63
C LEU A 91 22.68 -4.34 -21.48
N LEU A 92 22.77 -5.09 -20.39
CA LEU A 92 23.89 -6.00 -20.10
C LEU A 92 23.83 -7.36 -20.84
N THR A 93 22.72 -7.66 -21.53
CA THR A 93 22.49 -8.93 -22.23
C THR A 93 22.40 -8.78 -23.76
N ARG A 94 22.68 -7.58 -24.27
CA ARG A 94 22.94 -7.30 -25.68
C ARG A 94 24.44 -7.29 -25.94
#